data_AF-A0A849R430-F1
#
_entry.id   AF-A0A849R430-F1
#
_cell.length_a   1.000
_cell.length_b   1.000
_cell.length_c   1.000
_cell.angle_alpha   90.00
_cell.angle_beta   90.00
_cell.angle_gamma   90.00
#
_symmetry.space_group_name_H-M   'P 1'
#
loop_
_entity.id
_entity.type
_entity.pdbx_description
1 polymer ?
#
loop_
_entity_poly.entity_id
_entity_poly.type
_entity_poly.pdbx_seq_one_letter_code
_entity_poly.pdbx_strand_id
1 'polypeptide(L)' 'MEFESETLLEKIMKNKTIKCPDCGSSNMKHMPHLNMYGGYVCSGCSKIWAESDPKIKEQKKRGF' A
#
# COMPACT_ATOMS: atom_id res chain seq x y z
N MET A 1 -0.32 8.58 -34.16
CA MET A 1 0.56 8.49 -32.97
C MET A 1 -0.33 8.80 -31.79
N GLU A 2 -0.88 7.76 -31.18
CA GLU A 2 -1.87 7.87 -30.10
C GLU A 2 -1.15 8.33 -28.83
N PHE A 3 -1.50 9.53 -28.36
CA PHE A 3 -0.97 10.11 -27.14
C PHE A 3 -1.79 9.52 -25.99
N GLU A 4 -1.37 8.35 -25.49
CA GLU A 4 -1.93 7.78 -24.27
C GLU A 4 -1.70 8.78 -23.13
N SER A 5 -2.75 9.54 -22.84
CA SER A 5 -2.79 10.47 -21.72
C SER A 5 -3.01 9.65 -20.46
N GLU A 6 -1.96 8.95 -20.00
CA GLU A 6 -1.92 8.40 -18.64
C GLU A 6 -2.26 9.54 -17.69
N THR A 7 -3.45 9.49 -17.11
CA THR A 7 -3.94 10.57 -16.26
C THR A 7 -3.01 10.69 -15.05
N LEU A 8 -2.82 11.91 -14.52
CA LEU A 8 -2.03 12.13 -13.30
C LEU A 8 -2.52 11.21 -12.16
N LEU A 9 -3.82 10.90 -12.14
CA LEU A 9 -4.45 9.95 -11.23
C LEU A 9 -3.91 8.52 -11.37
N GLU A 10 -3.65 8.04 -12.58
CA GLU A 10 -3.08 6.70 -12.83
C GLU A 10 -1.60 6.64 -12.45
N LYS A 11 -0.83 7.70 -12.70
CA LYS A 11 0.55 7.83 -12.20
C LYS A 11 0.63 7.90 -10.68
N ILE A 12 -0.34 8.56 -10.03
CA ILE A 12 -0.43 8.62 -8.57
C ILE A 12 -0.92 7.28 -7.99
N MET A 13 -1.84 6.56 -8.64
CA MET A 13 -2.28 5.23 -8.23
C MET A 13 -1.19 4.15 -8.40
N LYS A 14 -0.24 4.34 -9.32
CA LYS A 14 0.98 3.51 -9.42
C LYS A 14 1.91 3.65 -8.20
N ASN A 15 1.70 4.62 -7.31
CA ASN A 15 2.47 4.69 -6.06
C ASN A 15 2.06 3.57 -5.11
N LYS A 16 2.78 2.46 -5.23
CA LYS A 16 3.18 1.59 -4.13
C LYS A 16 2.02 0.89 -3.44
N THR A 17 1.40 -0.03 -4.16
CA THR A 17 0.43 -0.98 -3.60
C THR A 17 1.13 -1.87 -2.58
N ILE A 18 0.97 -1.57 -1.29
CA ILE A 18 1.46 -2.42 -0.20
C ILE A 18 0.63 -3.70 -0.20
N LYS A 19 1.30 -4.84 -0.30
CA LYS A 19 0.70 -6.16 -0.27
C LYS A 19 0.71 -6.71 1.15
N CYS A 20 -0.31 -7.49 1.46
CA CYS A 20 -0.39 -8.17 2.73
C CYS A 20 0.74 -9.19 2.85
N PRO A 21 1.58 -9.14 3.90
CA PRO A 21 2.66 -10.10 4.06
C PRO A 21 2.17 -11.52 4.38
N ASP A 22 0.95 -11.67 4.89
CA ASP A 22 0.39 -12.97 5.28
C ASP A 22 -0.41 -13.63 4.14
N CYS A 23 -1.29 -12.89 3.45
CA CYS A 23 -2.11 -13.43 2.35
C CYS A 23 -1.69 -12.97 0.95
N GLY A 24 -0.66 -12.12 0.80
CA GLY A 24 -0.19 -11.63 -0.51
C GLY A 24 -1.16 -10.68 -1.22
N SER A 25 -2.33 -10.41 -0.65
CA SER A 25 -3.36 -9.55 -1.23
C SER A 25 -2.88 -8.10 -1.33
N SER A 26 -3.02 -7.49 -2.51
CA SER A 26 -2.79 -6.06 -2.74
C SER A 26 -3.89 -5.16 -2.20
N ASN A 27 -4.99 -5.73 -1.67
CA ASN A 27 -6.09 -5.00 -1.06
C ASN A 27 -5.78 -4.65 0.41
N MET A 28 -4.68 -3.93 0.64
CA MET A 28 -4.42 -3.31 1.93
C MET A 28 -4.88 -1.86 1.90
N LYS A 29 -5.64 -1.46 2.92
CA LYS A 29 -6.09 -0.09 3.11
C LYS A 29 -5.19 0.59 4.14
N HIS A 30 -4.60 1.72 3.76
CA HIS A 30 -3.90 2.57 4.72
C HIS A 30 -4.93 3.33 5.56
N MET A 31 -4.85 3.17 6.88
CA MET A 31 -5.64 3.91 7.85
C MET A 31 -4.68 4.72 8.74
N PRO A 32 -4.57 6.04 8.52
CA PRO A 32 -3.67 6.89 9.30
C PRO A 32 -4.07 6.98 10.79
N HIS A 33 -5.31 6.64 11.14
CA HIS A 33 -5.82 6.70 12.52
C HIS A 33 -5.61 5.43 13.35
N LEU A 34 -5.11 4.33 12.77
CA LEU A 34 -5.00 3.05 13.50
C LEU A 34 -3.92 3.04 14.58
N ASN A 35 -2.94 3.93 14.48
CA ASN A 35 -1.87 4.04 15.45
C ASN A 35 -1.32 5.47 15.45
N MET A 36 -0.45 5.80 16.41
CA MET A 36 0.22 7.11 16.46
C MET A 36 0.97 7.47 15.16
N TYR A 37 1.35 6.46 14.36
CA TYR A 37 2.08 6.59 13.10
C TYR A 37 1.29 6.12 11.87
N GLY A 38 -0.01 5.82 12.01
CA GLY A 38 -0.80 5.15 10.97
C GLY A 38 -0.52 3.65 10.83
N GLY A 39 -1.40 2.95 10.11
CA GLY A 39 -1.33 1.51 9.92
C GLY A 39 -2.05 1.03 8.67
N TYR A 40 -1.81 -0.21 8.28
CA TYR A 40 -2.41 -0.85 7.12
C TYR A 40 -3.28 -2.02 7.57
N VAL A 41 -4.48 -2.12 7.01
CA VAL A 41 -5.39 -3.25 7.26
C VAL A 41 -5.52 -4.05 5.97
N CYS A 42 -5.36 -5.36 6.06
CA CYS A 42 -5.68 -6.24 4.94
C CYS A 42 -7.16 -6.62 4.99
N SER A 43 -7.89 -6.38 3.90
CA SER A 43 -9.29 -6.78 3.79
C SER A 43 -9.50 -8.29 3.69
N GLY A 44 -8.48 -9.06 3.26
CA GLY A 44 -8.57 -10.52 3.14
C GLY A 44 -8.25 -11.29 4.42
N CYS A 45 -7.31 -10.77 5.21
CA CYS A 45 -6.87 -11.41 6.45
C CYS A 45 -7.41 -10.73 7.72
N SER A 46 -8.06 -9.56 7.57
CA SER A 46 -8.49 -8.66 8.66
C SER A 46 -7.41 -8.30 9.70
N LYS A 47 -6.15 -8.52 9.35
CA LYS A 47 -4.99 -8.19 10.17
C LYS A 47 -4.57 -6.75 9.96
N ILE A 48 -3.93 -6.21 10.99
CA ILE A 48 -3.48 -4.82 11.05
C ILE A 48 -1.95 -4.83 11.22
N TRP A 49 -1.27 -4.01 10.43
CA TRP A 49 0.17 -3.77 10.55
C TRP A 49 0.41 -2.29 10.79
N ALA A 50 1.33 -1.97 11.69
CA ALA A 50 1.77 -0.60 11.86
C ALA A 50 2.56 -0.14 10.62
N GLU A 51 2.53 1.16 10.31
CA GLU A 51 3.35 1.70 9.23
C GLU A 51 4.86 1.52 9.50
N SER A 52 5.25 1.51 10.78
CA SER A 52 6.62 1.24 11.23
C SER A 52 7.04 -0.23 11.15
N ASP A 53 6.12 -1.15 10.83
CA ASP A 53 6.40 -2.58 10.77
C ASP A 53 7.46 -2.87 9.68
N PRO A 54 8.49 -3.70 9.97
CA PRO A 54 9.55 -3.97 9.01
C PRO A 54 9.05 -4.56 7.69
N LYS A 55 7.97 -5.36 7.71
CA LYS A 55 7.39 -5.96 6.50
C LYS A 55 6.74 -4.91 5.60
N ILE A 56 6.10 -3.91 6.20
CA ILE A 56 5.50 -2.78 5.48
C ILE A 56 6.59 -1.82 5.00
N LYS A 57 7.58 -1.54 5.85
CA LYS A 57 8.72 -0.68 5.54
C LYS A 57 9.58 -1.23 4.39
N GLU A 58 9.79 -2.54 4.33
CA GLU A 58 10.49 -3.21 3.22
C GLU A 58 9.73 -3.04 1.89
N GLN A 59 8.40 -3.23 1.91
CA GLN A 59 7.57 -3.00 0.72
C GLN A 59 7.55 -1.54 0.29
N LYS A 60 7.56 -0.61 1.26
CA LYS A 60 7.78 0.82 1.00
C LYS A 60 9.18 1.16 0.51
N LYS A 61 10.18 0.29 0.62
CA LYS A 61 11.50 0.50 -0.01
C LYS A 61 11.59 -0.07 -1.42
N ARG A 62 10.95 -1.22 -1.69
CA ARG A 62 11.07 -1.95 -2.96
C ARG A 62 10.40 -1.31 -4.19
N GLY A 63 9.56 -0.30 -4.02
CA GLY A 63 8.99 0.44 -5.16
C GLY A 63 9.68 1.78 -5.41
N PHE A 64 11.00 1.76 -5.64
CA PHE A 64 11.78 2.90 -6.14
C PHE A 64 12.43 2.50 -7.46
#